data_AF-A0A2T3AGI2-F1
#
_entry.id   AF-A0A2T3AGI2-F1
#
_cell.length_a   1.000
_cell.length_b   1.000
_cell.length_c   1.000
_cell.angle_alpha   90.00
_cell.angle_beta   90.00
_cell.angle_gamma   90.00
#
_symmetry.space_group_name_H-M   'P 1'
#
loop_
_entity.id
_entity.type
_entity.pdbx_description
1 polymer ?
#
loop_
_entity_poly.entity_id
_entity_poly.type
_entity_poly.pdbx_seq_one_letter_code
_entity_poly.pdbx_strand_id
1 'polypeptide(L)'
;MDDPPAWAEPWPFWKFGLKQSDLKTTLHTKFNTISTSIQDPEAFHHDVCELSNRASTLDELEQLMEERKALRLKELNGMLEDASFEIIGSPQLIGNKQWGLAAQLFRTKSFDSLVRYFASYLPLHHAWHPDYDSDATGDTRDSLSPTQDVDYDAVEKSSVQMISP
;
A
#
# COMPACT_ATOMS: atom_id res chain seq x y z
N MET A 1 -18.35 10.36 -31.66
CA MET A 1 -17.99 11.44 -30.74
C MET A 1 -18.16 10.85 -29.36
N ASP A 2 -17.07 10.72 -28.60
CA ASP A 2 -17.17 10.30 -27.21
C ASP A 2 -17.71 11.48 -26.41
N ASP A 3 -18.89 11.31 -25.82
CA ASP A 3 -19.40 12.28 -24.87
C ASP A 3 -18.38 12.43 -23.74
N PRO A 4 -18.04 13.66 -23.33
CA PRO A 4 -17.13 13.84 -22.21
C PRO A 4 -17.70 13.12 -20.99
N PRO A 5 -16.87 12.44 -20.18
CA PRO A 5 -17.33 11.64 -19.05
C PRO A 5 -18.19 12.49 -18.12
N ALA A 6 -19.19 11.89 -17.46
CA ALA A 6 -20.19 12.61 -16.66
C ALA A 6 -19.60 13.53 -15.57
N TRP A 7 -18.40 13.24 -15.06
CA TRP A 7 -17.68 14.10 -14.11
C TRP A 7 -17.00 15.34 -14.74
N ALA A 8 -17.08 15.49 -16.07
CA ALA A 8 -16.63 16.68 -16.81
C ALA A 8 -17.71 17.76 -16.86
N GLU A 9 -18.91 17.50 -16.32
CA GLU A 9 -19.93 18.54 -16.20
C GLU A 9 -19.39 19.74 -15.38
N PRO A 10 -19.76 20.97 -15.74
CA PRO A 10 -19.28 22.15 -15.04
C PRO A 10 -19.93 22.24 -13.64
N TRP A 11 -19.10 22.26 -12.61
CA TRP A 11 -19.53 22.64 -11.26
C TRP A 11 -19.75 24.17 -11.17
N PRO A 12 -20.54 24.69 -10.22
CA PRO A 12 -20.95 26.10 -10.22
C PRO A 12 -19.87 27.04 -9.64
N PHE A 13 -18.65 26.95 -10.16
CA PHE A 13 -17.46 27.69 -9.74
C PHE A 13 -17.67 29.21 -9.72
N TRP A 14 -18.49 29.72 -10.64
CA TRP A 14 -18.75 31.15 -10.80
C TRP A 14 -19.44 31.76 -9.57
N LYS A 15 -20.18 30.96 -8.79
CA LYS A 15 -20.82 31.41 -7.54
C LYS A 15 -19.79 31.89 -6.50
N PHE A 16 -18.58 31.38 -6.59
CA PHE A 16 -17.55 31.56 -5.57
C PHE A 16 -16.37 32.40 -6.07
N GLY A 17 -16.48 32.98 -7.27
CA GLY A 17 -15.38 33.72 -7.89
C GLY A 17 -14.19 32.84 -8.29
N LEU A 18 -14.39 31.53 -8.41
CA LEU A 18 -13.37 30.56 -8.79
C LEU A 18 -13.35 30.33 -10.31
N LYS A 19 -12.38 29.56 -10.79
CA LYS A 19 -12.30 29.06 -12.16
C LYS A 19 -12.70 27.59 -12.20
N GLN A 20 -13.19 27.12 -13.34
CA GLN A 20 -13.51 25.70 -13.52
C GLN A 20 -12.31 24.78 -13.18
N SER A 21 -11.10 25.21 -13.53
CA SER A 21 -9.85 24.49 -13.25
C SER A 21 -9.54 24.34 -11.76
N ASP A 22 -10.06 25.23 -10.91
CA ASP A 22 -9.75 25.25 -9.47
C ASP A 22 -10.25 23.99 -8.75
N LEU A 23 -11.21 23.28 -9.32
CA LEU A 23 -11.61 21.96 -8.83
C LEU A 23 -10.43 20.98 -8.83
N LYS A 24 -9.66 20.94 -9.92
CA LYS A 24 -8.54 20.00 -10.09
C LYS A 24 -7.23 20.51 -9.49
N THR A 25 -7.14 21.80 -9.20
CA THR A 25 -5.95 22.43 -8.62
C THR A 25 -6.17 22.79 -7.17
N THR A 26 -6.73 23.96 -6.89
CA THR A 26 -6.83 24.56 -5.55
C THR A 26 -7.66 23.71 -4.60
N LEU A 27 -8.89 23.36 -5.01
CA LEU A 27 -9.81 22.58 -4.18
C LEU A 27 -9.31 21.15 -3.98
N HIS A 28 -8.85 20.49 -5.05
CA HIS A 28 -8.24 19.16 -4.93
C HIS A 28 -7.08 19.18 -3.95
N THR A 29 -6.13 20.11 -4.11
CA THR A 29 -4.92 20.19 -3.28
C THR A 29 -5.27 20.43 -1.81
N LYS A 30 -6.26 21.29 -1.54
CA LYS A 30 -6.63 21.65 -0.16
C LYS A 30 -7.47 20.55 0.50
N PHE A 31 -8.44 20.00 -0.22
CA PHE A 31 -9.51 19.20 0.37
C PHE A 31 -9.51 17.72 -0.03
N ASN A 32 -8.88 17.34 -1.14
CA ASN A 32 -8.79 15.94 -1.58
C ASN A 32 -7.37 15.35 -1.45
N THR A 33 -6.41 16.05 -0.85
CA THR A 33 -5.01 15.59 -0.79
C THR A 33 -4.51 15.49 0.66
N ILE A 34 -3.84 14.37 0.95
CA ILE A 34 -2.92 14.18 2.08
C ILE A 34 -1.51 13.87 1.53
N SER A 35 -0.95 12.68 1.75
CA SER A 35 0.19 12.17 0.98
C SER A 35 -0.21 11.60 -0.39
N THR A 36 -1.50 11.29 -0.56
CA THR A 36 -2.14 10.83 -1.80
C THR A 36 -3.52 11.47 -1.89
N SER A 37 -4.20 11.35 -3.03
CA SER A 37 -5.60 11.72 -3.14
C SER A 37 -6.46 10.85 -2.22
N ILE A 38 -7.39 11.47 -1.49
CA ILE A 38 -8.30 10.78 -0.55
C ILE A 38 -9.38 10.03 -1.33
N GLN A 39 -9.96 10.70 -2.32
CA GLN A 39 -10.97 10.17 -3.22
C GLN A 39 -10.44 10.16 -4.65
N ASP A 40 -11.03 9.31 -5.49
CA ASP A 40 -10.86 9.40 -6.92
C ASP A 40 -11.46 10.73 -7.47
N PRO A 41 -11.06 11.15 -8.69
CA PRO A 41 -11.51 12.43 -9.23
C PRO A 41 -13.03 12.55 -9.37
N GLU A 42 -13.73 11.45 -9.63
CA GLU A 42 -15.17 11.41 -9.85
C GLU A 42 -15.93 11.61 -8.53
N ALA A 43 -15.61 10.86 -7.47
CA ALA A 43 -16.26 11.04 -6.18
C ALA A 43 -15.98 12.44 -5.59
N PHE A 44 -14.76 12.95 -5.78
CA PHE A 44 -14.44 14.32 -5.36
C PHE A 44 -15.25 15.37 -6.14
N HIS A 45 -15.41 15.19 -7.46
CA HIS A 45 -16.24 16.08 -8.27
C HIS A 45 -17.70 16.11 -7.77
N HIS A 46 -18.28 14.94 -7.48
CA HIS A 46 -19.63 14.84 -6.93
C HIS A 46 -19.77 15.55 -5.58
N ASP A 47 -18.81 15.37 -4.68
CA ASP A 47 -18.79 16.07 -3.39
C ASP A 47 -18.74 17.60 -3.60
N VAL A 48 -17.89 18.10 -4.50
CA VAL A 48 -17.83 19.54 -4.83
C VAL A 48 -19.16 20.05 -5.38
N CYS A 49 -19.79 19.34 -6.30
CA CYS A 49 -21.08 19.73 -6.88
C CYS A 49 -22.20 19.75 -5.84
N GLU A 50 -22.32 18.73 -5.00
CA GLU A 50 -23.30 18.66 -3.93
C GLU A 50 -23.11 19.81 -2.93
N LEU A 51 -21.88 20.03 -2.46
CA LEU A 51 -21.58 21.06 -1.48
C LEU A 51 -21.75 22.47 -2.06
N SER A 52 -21.42 22.65 -3.33
CA SER A 52 -21.62 23.93 -4.03
C SER A 52 -23.09 24.31 -4.18
N ASN A 53 -24.00 23.34 -4.22
CA ASN A 53 -25.44 23.60 -4.21
C ASN A 53 -25.94 24.04 -2.83
N ARG A 54 -25.26 23.61 -1.76
CA ARG A 54 -25.58 23.95 -0.37
C ARG A 54 -24.98 25.29 0.08
N ALA A 55 -23.78 25.60 -0.40
CA ALA A 55 -23.07 26.83 -0.09
C ALA A 55 -23.56 28.03 -0.91
N SER A 56 -23.59 29.20 -0.29
CA SER A 56 -23.85 30.49 -0.93
C SER A 56 -22.60 31.33 -1.08
N THR A 57 -21.59 31.12 -0.23
CA THR A 57 -20.31 31.85 -0.24
C THR A 57 -19.12 30.91 -0.36
N LEU A 58 -17.94 31.45 -0.72
CA LEU A 58 -16.71 30.66 -0.79
C LEU A 58 -16.33 30.12 0.60
N ASP A 59 -16.45 30.93 1.64
CA ASP A 59 -16.12 30.52 3.01
C ASP A 59 -17.00 29.35 3.49
N GLU A 60 -18.31 29.40 3.18
CA GLU A 60 -19.22 28.28 3.46
C GLU A 60 -18.84 27.01 2.69
N LEU A 61 -18.47 27.14 1.41
CA LEU A 61 -18.01 26.00 0.61
C LEU A 61 -16.75 25.38 1.22
N GLU A 62 -15.75 26.21 1.55
CA GLU A 62 -14.50 25.74 2.14
C GLU A 62 -14.73 25.06 3.49
N GLN A 63 -15.61 25.60 4.34
CA GLN A 63 -15.98 24.96 5.60
C GLN A 63 -16.62 23.59 5.37
N LEU A 64 -17.63 23.50 4.50
CA LEU A 64 -18.30 22.24 4.17
C LEU A 64 -17.34 21.21 3.57
N MET A 65 -16.37 21.67 2.78
CA MET A 65 -15.34 20.81 2.20
C MET A 65 -14.36 20.28 3.24
N GLU A 66 -13.98 21.07 4.23
CA GLU A 66 -13.14 20.60 5.34
C GLU A 66 -13.87 19.54 6.18
N GLU A 67 -15.16 19.79 6.46
CA GLU A 67 -16.02 18.81 7.14
C GLU A 67 -16.14 17.51 6.33
N ARG A 68 -16.35 17.61 5.00
CA ARG A 68 -16.40 16.45 4.10
C ARG A 68 -15.08 15.70 4.06
N LYS A 69 -13.94 16.38 3.99
CA LYS A 69 -12.61 15.78 4.05
C LYS A 69 -12.42 14.96 5.32
N ALA A 70 -12.76 15.54 6.47
CA ALA A 70 -12.68 14.85 7.77
C ALA A 70 -13.61 13.63 7.82
N LEU A 71 -14.83 13.74 7.30
CA LEU A 71 -15.77 12.63 7.19
C LEU A 71 -15.21 11.50 6.32
N ARG A 72 -14.72 11.80 5.11
CA ARG A 72 -14.17 10.79 4.18
C ARG A 72 -12.96 10.07 4.77
N LEU A 73 -12.06 10.79 5.43
CA LEU A 73 -10.93 10.18 6.12
C LEU A 73 -11.40 9.24 7.24
N LYS A 74 -12.43 9.62 8.01
CA LYS A 74 -13.00 8.76 9.05
C LYS A 74 -13.63 7.50 8.44
N GLU A 75 -14.44 7.65 7.39
CA GLU A 75 -15.10 6.54 6.69
C GLU A 75 -14.08 5.55 6.13
N LEU A 76 -13.09 6.04 5.37
CA LEU A 76 -12.08 5.20 4.73
C LEU A 76 -11.20 4.47 5.76
N ASN A 77 -10.78 5.16 6.83
CA ASN A 77 -9.99 4.51 7.89
C ASN A 77 -10.82 3.48 8.64
N GLY A 78 -12.09 3.76 8.94
CA GLY A 78 -12.99 2.79 9.57
C GLY A 78 -13.21 1.55 8.71
N MET A 79 -13.54 1.73 7.43
CA MET A 79 -13.70 0.63 6.48
C MET A 79 -12.43 -0.21 6.33
N LEU A 80 -11.25 0.43 6.31
CA LEU A 80 -9.98 -0.27 6.23
C LEU A 80 -9.68 -1.06 7.51
N GLU A 81 -9.99 -0.50 8.68
CA GLU A 81 -9.83 -1.16 9.96
C GLU A 81 -10.76 -2.37 10.07
N ASP A 82 -12.04 -2.21 9.77
CA ASP A 82 -13.03 -3.31 9.76
C ASP A 82 -12.59 -4.42 8.80
N ALA A 83 -12.21 -4.07 7.57
CA ALA A 83 -11.69 -5.04 6.60
C ALA A 83 -10.43 -5.74 7.12
N SER A 84 -9.54 -5.02 7.81
CA SER A 84 -8.31 -5.60 8.34
C SER A 84 -8.59 -6.66 9.42
N PHE A 85 -9.57 -6.43 10.30
CA PHE A 85 -9.96 -7.41 11.32
C PHE A 85 -10.50 -8.69 10.69
N GLU A 86 -11.39 -8.57 9.72
CA GLU A 86 -11.96 -9.72 9.01
C GLU A 86 -10.89 -10.54 8.28
N ILE A 87 -9.99 -9.86 7.57
CA ILE A 87 -8.90 -10.50 6.83
C ILE A 87 -7.91 -11.21 7.77
N ILE A 88 -7.51 -10.55 8.86
CA ILE A 88 -6.56 -11.13 9.81
C ILE A 88 -7.21 -12.32 10.53
N GLY A 89 -8.48 -12.23 10.89
CA GLY A 89 -9.23 -13.31 11.54
C GLY A 89 -9.59 -14.49 10.63
N SER A 90 -9.57 -14.30 9.31
CA SER A 90 -9.98 -15.30 8.32
C SER A 90 -8.96 -15.48 7.19
N PRO A 91 -7.84 -16.21 7.41
CA PRO A 91 -6.76 -16.38 6.42
C PRO A 91 -7.20 -16.90 5.05
N GLN A 92 -8.30 -17.65 5.00
CA GLN A 92 -8.88 -18.18 3.77
C GLN A 92 -9.36 -17.12 2.78
N LEU A 93 -9.58 -15.87 3.20
CA LEU A 93 -10.08 -14.80 2.32
C LEU A 93 -9.04 -14.31 1.30
N ILE A 94 -7.74 -14.40 1.64
CA ILE A 94 -6.64 -13.86 0.81
C ILE A 94 -5.69 -14.98 0.35
N GLY A 95 -5.84 -16.18 0.92
CA GLY A 95 -4.96 -17.30 0.68
C GLY A 95 -3.78 -17.31 1.65
N ASN A 96 -3.41 -18.51 2.09
CA ASN A 96 -2.45 -18.69 3.18
C ASN A 96 -1.05 -18.13 2.87
N LYS A 97 -0.65 -18.02 1.59
CA LYS A 97 0.66 -17.50 1.19
C LYS A 97 0.77 -15.99 1.38
N GLN A 98 -0.32 -15.26 1.14
CA GLN A 98 -0.36 -13.80 1.21
C GLN A 98 -0.81 -13.27 2.58
N TRP A 99 -1.45 -14.10 3.40
CA TRP A 99 -2.00 -13.69 4.69
C TRP A 99 -0.96 -13.03 5.61
N GLY A 100 0.25 -13.61 5.72
CA GLY A 100 1.30 -13.03 6.56
C GLY A 100 1.72 -11.63 6.12
N LEU A 101 1.73 -11.38 4.79
CA LEU A 101 2.03 -10.08 4.21
C LEU A 101 0.87 -9.10 4.39
N ALA A 102 -0.38 -9.57 4.31
CA ALA A 102 -1.56 -8.76 4.61
C ALA A 102 -1.57 -8.32 6.09
N ALA A 103 -1.31 -9.24 7.02
CA ALA A 103 -1.22 -8.93 8.44
C ALA A 103 -0.10 -7.92 8.73
N GLN A 104 1.05 -8.06 8.08
CA GLN A 104 2.14 -7.08 8.17
C GLN A 104 1.69 -5.72 7.63
N LEU A 105 1.08 -5.65 6.45
CA LEU A 105 0.55 -4.42 5.85
C LEU A 105 -0.40 -3.67 6.79
N PHE A 106 -1.40 -4.33 7.36
CA PHE A 106 -2.36 -3.66 8.24
C PHE A 106 -1.76 -3.18 9.56
N ARG A 107 -0.72 -3.87 10.04
CA ARG A 107 0.01 -3.50 11.25
C ARG A 107 0.96 -2.32 11.02
N THR A 108 1.74 -2.35 9.94
CA THR A 108 2.78 -1.33 9.70
C THR A 108 2.26 -0.12 8.94
N LYS A 109 1.20 -0.29 8.13
CA LYS A 109 0.61 0.74 7.26
C LYS A 109 1.67 1.54 6.48
N SER A 110 2.73 0.85 6.07
CA SER A 110 3.88 1.46 5.42
C SER A 110 3.83 1.20 3.92
N PHE A 111 4.38 2.13 3.13
CA PHE A 111 4.47 1.95 1.69
C PHE A 111 5.29 0.69 1.31
N ASP A 112 6.35 0.38 2.04
CA ASP A 112 7.13 -0.86 1.88
C ASP A 112 6.27 -2.12 2.05
N SER A 113 5.47 -2.19 3.12
CA SER A 113 4.58 -3.33 3.35
C SER A 113 3.48 -3.45 2.29
N LEU A 114 3.01 -2.32 1.76
CA LEU A 114 2.02 -2.28 0.68
C LEU A 114 2.58 -2.82 -0.62
N VAL A 115 3.78 -2.36 -1.00
CA VAL A 115 4.49 -2.84 -2.19
C VAL A 115 4.79 -4.33 -2.07
N ARG A 116 5.32 -4.79 -0.93
CA ARG A 116 5.61 -6.22 -0.71
C ARG A 116 4.34 -7.08 -0.80
N TYR A 117 3.23 -6.61 -0.24
CA TYR A 117 1.95 -7.31 -0.33
C TYR A 117 1.48 -7.45 -1.79
N PHE A 118 1.45 -6.37 -2.57
CA PHE A 118 1.04 -6.46 -3.98
C PHE A 118 2.01 -7.23 -4.87
N ALA A 119 3.32 -7.12 -4.62
CA ALA A 119 4.34 -7.87 -5.34
C ALA A 119 4.18 -9.39 -5.17
N SER A 120 3.63 -9.86 -4.05
CA SER A 120 3.42 -11.29 -3.78
C SER A 120 2.38 -11.98 -4.67
N TYR A 121 1.62 -11.21 -5.45
CA TYR A 121 0.70 -11.75 -6.47
C TYR A 121 1.39 -11.99 -7.82
N LEU A 122 2.59 -11.43 -8.02
CA LEU A 122 3.33 -11.58 -9.26
C LEU A 122 4.08 -12.93 -9.28
N PRO A 123 4.22 -13.57 -10.46
CA PRO A 123 5.07 -14.76 -10.60
C PRO A 123 6.53 -14.46 -10.24
N LEU A 124 7.23 -15.44 -9.65
CA LEU A 124 8.66 -15.30 -9.29
C LEU A 124 9.56 -14.94 -10.49
N HIS A 125 9.16 -15.28 -11.71
CA HIS A 125 9.90 -15.03 -12.95
C HIS A 125 9.33 -13.85 -13.77
N HIS A 126 8.61 -12.93 -13.14
CA HIS A 126 8.11 -11.75 -13.83
C HIS A 126 9.27 -10.85 -14.24
N ALA A 127 9.25 -10.33 -15.47
CA ALA A 127 10.25 -9.39 -16.03
C ALA A 127 10.51 -8.10 -15.21
N TRP A 128 9.80 -7.89 -14.11
CA TRP A 128 9.98 -6.78 -13.16
C TRP A 128 10.95 -7.13 -12.01
N HIS A 129 11.41 -8.38 -11.92
CA HIS A 129 12.56 -8.79 -11.10
C HIS A 129 13.81 -8.78 -11.98
N PRO A 130 14.65 -7.73 -11.93
CA PRO A 130 15.86 -7.66 -12.75
C PRO A 130 16.94 -8.65 -12.29
N ASP A 131 16.84 -9.17 -11.06
CA ASP A 131 17.91 -9.95 -10.43
C ASP A 131 17.39 -11.26 -9.85
N TYR A 132 17.21 -12.26 -10.71
CA TYR A 132 17.40 -13.67 -10.35
C TYR A 132 18.09 -14.44 -11.49
N ASP A 133 18.93 -13.76 -12.29
CA ASP A 133 19.81 -14.36 -13.31
C ASP A 133 21.25 -13.83 -13.18
N SER A 134 21.72 -13.69 -11.93
CA SER A 134 23.12 -13.38 -11.65
C SER A 134 23.66 -14.22 -10.50
N ASP A 135 23.53 -15.56 -10.60
CA ASP A 135 24.48 -16.49 -9.95
C ASP A 135 24.23 -17.96 -10.35
N ALA A 136 24.28 -18.27 -11.65
CA ALA A 136 24.41 -19.66 -12.09
C ALA A 136 24.91 -19.75 -13.52
N THR A 137 26.22 -19.55 -13.73
CA THR A 137 27.08 -20.38 -14.60
C THR A 137 28.46 -19.72 -14.74
N GLY A 138 29.23 -19.73 -13.67
CA GLY A 138 30.69 -19.66 -13.76
C GLY A 138 31.25 -21.08 -13.81
N ASP A 139 30.96 -21.83 -14.89
CA ASP A 139 31.67 -23.08 -15.19
C ASP A 139 32.83 -22.75 -16.13
N THR A 140 34.04 -22.64 -15.57
CA THR A 140 35.29 -22.89 -16.30
C THR A 140 36.37 -23.32 -15.31
N ARG A 141 36.47 -24.65 -15.14
CA ARG A 141 37.71 -25.44 -15.16
C ARG A 141 38.95 -25.00 -14.35
N ASP A 142 39.24 -25.87 -13.37
CA ASP A 142 40.45 -26.73 -13.33
C ASP A 142 41.68 -26.27 -12.50
N SER A 143 42.15 -27.26 -11.73
CA SER A 143 43.54 -27.56 -11.34
C SER A 143 44.11 -27.12 -9.97
N LEU A 144 44.34 -28.20 -9.18
CA LEU A 144 45.51 -28.53 -8.35
C LEU A 144 45.36 -28.44 -6.82
N SER A 145 45.23 -29.62 -6.21
CA SER A 145 45.58 -29.91 -4.80
C SER A 145 47.10 -29.78 -4.59
N PRO A 146 47.53 -29.53 -3.34
CA PRO A 146 48.21 -30.60 -2.62
C PRO A 146 47.74 -30.78 -1.17
N THR A 147 47.71 -32.05 -0.79
CA THR A 147 47.53 -32.70 0.52
C THR A 147 48.22 -32.04 1.72
N GLN A 148 47.54 -32.00 2.88
CA GLN A 148 48.14 -32.37 4.18
C GLN A 148 47.08 -33.00 5.11
N ASP A 149 47.38 -34.23 5.54
CA ASP A 149 46.68 -35.02 6.54
C ASP A 149 46.70 -34.35 7.93
N VAL A 150 45.57 -34.38 8.64
CA VAL A 150 45.55 -34.38 10.11
C VAL A 150 44.36 -35.21 10.62
N ASP A 151 44.73 -36.33 11.22
CA ASP A 151 43.92 -37.31 11.94
C ASP A 151 43.47 -36.74 13.30
N TYR A 152 42.18 -36.89 13.64
CA TYR A 152 41.62 -36.53 14.93
C TYR A 152 40.66 -37.62 15.43
N ASP A 153 41.19 -38.82 15.67
CA ASP A 153 40.60 -39.78 16.60
C ASP A 153 41.07 -39.48 18.04
N ALA A 154 40.19 -38.84 18.82
CA ALA A 154 40.26 -38.86 20.29
C ALA A 154 38.88 -38.54 20.90
N VAL A 155 37.94 -39.47 20.73
CA VAL A 155 36.86 -39.66 21.71
C VAL A 155 37.46 -40.44 22.88
N GLU A 156 37.52 -39.84 24.08
CA GLU A 156 37.09 -40.50 25.31
C GLU A 156 37.13 -39.60 26.57
N LYS A 157 35.96 -39.54 27.22
CA LYS A 157 35.72 -39.62 28.68
C LYS A 157 35.82 -38.36 29.56
N SER A 158 34.80 -38.28 30.44
CA SER A 158 34.57 -37.39 31.60
C SER A 158 33.85 -36.07 31.25
N SER A 159 32.67 -35.72 31.75
CA SER A 159 31.97 -36.16 32.96
C SER A 159 30.45 -35.98 32.82
N VAL A 160 29.73 -37.02 33.22
CA VAL A 160 28.32 -36.95 33.64
C VAL A 160 28.29 -36.61 35.14
N GLN A 161 27.58 -35.54 35.52
CA GLN A 161 26.97 -35.36 36.85
C GLN A 161 25.62 -34.68 36.59
N MET A 162 24.52 -35.44 36.48
CA MET A 162 23.65 -35.91 37.57
C MET A 162 23.04 -34.77 38.37
N ILE A 163 21.84 -34.32 37.96
CA ILE A 163 20.88 -33.60 38.81
C ILE A 163 19.51 -34.26 38.65
N SER A 164 19.04 -34.88 39.73
CA SER A 164 17.63 -35.03 40.14
C SER A 164 17.60 -35.65 41.53
N PRO A 165 16.50 -35.53 42.31
CA PRO A 165 15.31 -34.69 42.13
C PRO A 165 15.26 -33.49 43.09
#